data_AF-A0A6B9F8X0-F1
#
_entry.id   AF-A0A6B9F8X0-F1
#
_cell.length_a   1.000
_cell.length_b   1.000
_cell.length_c   1.000
_cell.angle_alpha   90.00
_cell.angle_beta   90.00
_cell.angle_gamma   90.00
#
_symmetry.space_group_name_H-M   'P 1'
#
loop_
_entity.id
_entity.type
_entity.pdbx_description
1 polymer ?
#
loop_
_entity_poly.entity_id
_entity_poly.type
_entity_poly.pdbx_seq_one_letter_code
_entity_poly.pdbx_strand_id
1 'polypeptide(L)'
;MTEASRATRAFRDHADFDRVDDGRFEATTTPFDAVVEAREVDGRIEYDLTVRAPSLSAAVEEDVAAVVEEGWLETFELRVADADGVVRGEHDFDPTVRLTEEAVIVELTFTDIDERRGVDDAAAVVNYVEGTYVQGIIPGYEYTGTAAQLIDRARGQ
;
A
#
# COMPACT_ATOMS: atom_id res chain seq x y z
N MET A 1 -22.57 11.46 20.86
CA MET A 1 -22.18 10.42 19.90
C MET A 1 -22.18 11.10 18.54
N THR A 2 -21.00 11.50 18.06
CA THR A 2 -20.87 12.02 16.70
C THR A 2 -21.24 10.88 15.76
N GLU A 3 -22.17 11.10 14.83
CA GLU A 3 -22.48 10.06 13.84
C GLU A 3 -21.20 9.73 13.06
N ALA A 4 -20.93 8.42 12.88
CA ALA A 4 -19.77 7.99 12.10
C ALA A 4 -19.87 8.55 10.68
N SER A 5 -18.77 9.08 10.15
CA SER A 5 -18.72 9.59 8.77
C SER A 5 -19.09 8.51 7.77
N ARG A 6 -19.50 8.89 6.55
CA ARG A 6 -19.82 7.91 5.50
C ARG A 6 -18.60 7.02 5.17
N ALA A 7 -17.40 7.59 5.19
CA ALA A 7 -16.15 6.86 5.04
C ALA A 7 -15.98 5.80 6.15
N THR A 8 -16.19 6.20 7.41
CA THR A 8 -16.08 5.27 8.56
C THR A 8 -17.05 4.09 8.44
N ARG A 9 -18.27 4.33 7.95
CA ARG A 9 -19.23 3.24 7.70
C ARG A 9 -18.78 2.33 6.57
N ALA A 10 -18.30 2.89 5.45
CA ALA A 10 -17.81 2.11 4.32
C ALA A 10 -16.63 1.22 4.71
N PHE A 11 -15.63 1.75 5.44
CA PHE A 11 -14.51 0.95 5.95
C PHE A 11 -14.97 -0.14 6.91
N ARG A 12 -15.89 0.16 7.84
CA ARG A 12 -16.40 -0.85 8.78
C ARG A 12 -17.09 -2.02 8.09
N ASP A 13 -17.71 -1.77 6.93
CA ASP A 13 -18.42 -2.79 6.17
C ASP A 13 -17.51 -3.50 5.14
N HIS A 14 -16.23 -3.11 5.04
CA HIS A 14 -15.23 -3.70 4.15
C HIS A 14 -14.31 -4.65 4.94
N ALA A 15 -14.18 -5.90 4.49
CA ALA A 15 -13.48 -6.93 5.25
C ALA A 15 -11.96 -6.73 5.32
N ASP A 16 -11.39 -5.98 4.38
CA ASP A 16 -9.95 -5.84 4.21
C ASP A 16 -9.35 -4.75 5.12
N PHE A 17 -10.16 -4.09 5.96
CA PHE A 17 -9.69 -3.01 6.82
C PHE A 17 -10.23 -3.12 8.25
N ASP A 18 -9.36 -2.85 9.22
CA ASP A 18 -9.74 -2.62 10.61
C ASP A 18 -9.61 -1.14 10.97
N ARG A 19 -10.54 -0.63 11.78
CA ARG A 19 -10.47 0.75 12.27
C ARG A 19 -9.47 0.84 13.43
N VAL A 20 -8.49 1.74 13.30
CA VAL A 20 -7.48 2.00 14.34
C VAL A 20 -7.72 3.31 15.09
N ASP A 21 -8.26 4.34 14.42
CA ASP A 21 -8.66 5.61 15.04
C ASP A 21 -9.83 6.26 14.28
N ASP A 22 -10.24 7.47 14.64
CA ASP A 22 -11.19 8.26 13.86
C ASP A 22 -10.61 8.68 12.51
N GLY A 23 -11.25 8.21 11.45
CA GLY A 23 -10.78 8.44 10.09
C GLY A 23 -9.53 7.65 9.70
N ARG A 24 -9.01 6.74 10.53
CA ARG A 24 -7.79 5.97 10.25
C ARG A 24 -8.06 4.47 10.28
N PHE A 25 -7.66 3.78 9.21
CA PHE A 25 -7.96 2.36 8.97
C PHE A 25 -6.71 1.63 8.49
N GLU A 26 -6.48 0.42 9.00
CA GLU A 26 -5.31 -0.41 8.67
C GLU A 26 -5.76 -1.60 7.82
N ALA A 27 -5.04 -1.88 6.74
CA ALA A 27 -5.34 -3.01 5.85
C ALA A 27 -4.95 -4.33 6.52
N THR A 28 -5.83 -5.33 6.42
CA THR A 28 -5.64 -6.65 7.04
C THR A 28 -5.21 -7.72 6.05
N THR A 29 -5.27 -7.42 4.76
CA THR A 29 -4.94 -8.36 3.66
C THR A 29 -3.46 -8.47 3.39
N THR A 30 -2.69 -7.45 3.78
CA THR A 30 -1.24 -7.39 3.57
C THR A 30 -0.50 -7.53 4.90
N PRO A 31 0.66 -8.19 4.93
CA PRO A 31 1.53 -8.19 6.10
C PRO A 31 2.38 -6.90 6.22
N PHE A 32 2.25 -5.95 5.27
CA PHE A 32 2.82 -4.62 5.39
C PHE A 32 2.01 -3.72 6.31
N ASP A 33 2.66 -2.68 6.84
CA ASP A 33 1.96 -1.60 7.52
C ASP A 33 1.31 -0.69 6.47
N ALA A 34 0.02 -0.90 6.22
CA ALA A 34 -0.75 -0.19 5.21
C ALA A 34 -1.95 0.50 5.86
N VAL A 35 -1.96 1.83 5.81
CA VAL A 35 -2.92 2.68 6.49
C VAL A 35 -3.61 3.60 5.50
N VAL A 36 -4.92 3.75 5.63
CA VAL A 36 -5.72 4.74 4.93
C VAL A 36 -6.30 5.72 5.93
N GLU A 37 -6.00 7.00 5.75
CA GLU A 37 -6.70 8.09 6.41
C GLU A 37 -7.79 8.62 5.48
N ALA A 38 -9.00 8.80 6.01
CA ALA A 38 -10.16 9.23 5.24
C ALA A 38 -10.86 10.42 5.89
N ARG A 39 -10.98 11.50 5.13
CA ARG A 39 -11.50 12.79 5.61
C ARG A 39 -12.51 13.38 4.62
N GLU A 40 -13.58 13.99 5.12
CA GLU A 40 -14.54 14.67 4.25
C GLU A 40 -14.02 16.04 3.82
N VAL A 41 -14.08 16.32 2.52
CA VAL A 41 -13.58 17.57 1.91
C VAL A 41 -14.54 17.98 0.80
N ASP A 42 -15.17 19.15 0.92
CA ASP A 42 -16.02 19.74 -0.12
C ASP A 42 -17.06 18.78 -0.74
N GLY A 43 -17.69 17.95 0.11
CA GLY A 43 -18.70 16.97 -0.33
C GLY A 43 -18.13 15.69 -0.96
N ARG A 44 -16.80 15.55 -0.98
CA ARG A 44 -16.06 14.33 -1.34
C ARG A 44 -15.40 13.74 -0.09
N ILE A 45 -14.73 12.61 -0.26
CA ILE A 45 -13.86 11.99 0.73
C ILE A 45 -12.49 11.99 0.10
N GLU A 46 -11.51 12.53 0.81
CA GLU A 46 -10.11 12.34 0.48
C GLU A 46 -9.60 11.12 1.24
N TYR A 47 -8.83 10.30 0.53
CA TYR A 47 -8.19 9.09 1.02
C TYR A 47 -6.69 9.28 0.89
N ASP A 48 -6.00 9.31 2.02
CA ASP A 48 -4.54 9.39 2.13
C ASP A 48 -4.04 7.98 2.49
N LEU A 49 -3.49 7.27 1.51
CA LEU A 49 -2.92 5.94 1.66
C LEU A 49 -1.42 6.02 1.94
N THR A 50 -0.97 5.28 2.95
CA THR A 50 0.45 5.02 3.22
C THR A 50 0.70 3.52 3.31
N VAL A 51 1.63 2.99 2.52
CA VAL A 51 2.10 1.60 2.60
C VAL A 51 3.58 1.59 2.93
N ARG A 52 3.96 0.91 4.02
CA ARG A 52 5.34 0.72 4.45
C ARG A 52 5.72 -0.75 4.32
N ALA A 53 6.56 -1.03 3.33
CA ALA A 53 7.17 -2.34 3.13
C ALA A 53 8.66 -2.27 3.52
N PRO A 54 9.32 -3.38 3.89
CA PRO A 54 10.75 -3.37 4.19
C PRO A 54 11.56 -3.00 2.94
N SER A 55 12.65 -2.23 3.10
CA SER A 55 13.65 -2.07 2.04
C SER A 55 14.24 -3.43 1.64
N LEU A 56 14.93 -3.55 0.50
CA LEU A 56 15.59 -4.81 0.18
C LEU A 56 16.63 -5.15 1.23
N SER A 57 17.46 -4.18 1.61
CA SER A 57 18.48 -4.33 2.66
C SER A 57 17.91 -4.77 4.00
N ALA A 58 16.71 -4.31 4.38
CA ALA A 58 16.06 -4.73 5.63
C ALA A 58 15.32 -6.07 5.51
N ALA A 59 15.05 -6.53 4.28
CA ALA A 59 14.30 -7.74 4.00
C ALA A 59 15.18 -8.98 3.88
N VAL A 60 16.51 -8.85 3.85
CA VAL A 60 17.46 -9.96 3.66
C VAL A 60 18.48 -10.02 4.80
N GLU A 61 19.14 -11.17 4.97
CA GLU A 61 20.24 -11.28 5.95
C GLU A 61 21.57 -10.71 5.42
N GLU A 62 21.76 -10.74 4.10
CA GLU A 62 22.99 -10.33 3.44
C GLU A 62 23.03 -8.84 3.09
N ASP A 63 24.24 -8.27 2.98
CA ASP A 63 24.38 -6.89 2.49
C ASP A 63 23.94 -6.78 1.01
N VAL A 64 22.95 -5.92 0.75
CA VAL A 64 22.53 -5.55 -0.60
C VAL A 64 23.42 -4.41 -1.09
N ALA A 65 23.98 -4.54 -2.28
CA ALA A 65 24.79 -3.46 -2.85
C ALA A 65 23.89 -2.26 -3.18
N ALA A 66 24.34 -1.04 -2.88
CA ALA A 66 23.55 0.18 -3.11
C ALA A 66 22.99 0.28 -4.53
N VAL A 67 23.77 -0.07 -5.55
CA VAL A 67 23.33 -0.05 -6.96
C VAL A 67 22.17 -1.02 -7.26
N VAL A 68 22.07 -2.12 -6.49
CA VAL A 68 20.99 -3.11 -6.62
C VAL A 68 19.72 -2.57 -5.95
N GLU A 69 19.84 -1.98 -4.76
CA GLU A 69 18.73 -1.32 -4.06
C GLU A 69 18.17 -0.16 -4.90
N GLU A 70 19.04 0.71 -5.43
CA GLU A 70 18.66 1.84 -6.28
C GLU A 70 17.95 1.38 -7.55
N GLY A 71 18.51 0.41 -8.28
CA GLY A 71 17.88 -0.09 -9.52
C GLY A 71 16.55 -0.82 -9.28
N TRP A 72 16.43 -1.50 -8.14
CA TRP A 72 15.16 -2.08 -7.72
C TRP A 72 14.13 -1.00 -7.40
N LEU A 73 14.51 0.01 -6.61
CA LEU A 73 13.64 1.13 -6.23
C LEU A 73 13.14 1.88 -7.46
N GLU A 74 14.01 2.22 -8.41
CA GLU A 74 13.62 2.89 -9.67
C GLU A 74 12.56 2.07 -10.42
N THR A 75 12.73 0.75 -10.48
CA THR A 75 11.77 -0.12 -11.17
C THR A 75 10.45 -0.23 -10.40
N PHE A 76 10.52 -0.29 -9.06
CA PHE A 76 9.35 -0.32 -8.19
C PHE A 76 8.55 0.97 -8.30
N GLU A 77 9.22 2.13 -8.25
CA GLU A 77 8.66 3.46 -8.47
C GLU A 77 7.91 3.56 -9.79
N LEU A 78 8.55 3.15 -10.89
CA LEU A 78 7.94 3.18 -12.22
C LEU A 78 6.65 2.35 -12.29
N ARG A 79 6.59 1.20 -11.61
CA ARG A 79 5.38 0.37 -11.59
C ARG A 79 4.30 0.92 -10.67
N VAL A 80 4.68 1.42 -9.50
CA VAL A 80 3.74 2.04 -8.55
C VAL A 80 3.07 3.26 -9.18
N ALA A 81 3.78 4.01 -10.03
CA ALA A 81 3.21 5.11 -10.80
C ALA A 81 2.01 4.70 -11.68
N ASP A 82 1.92 3.44 -12.10
CA ASP A 82 0.82 2.90 -12.90
C ASP A 82 -0.35 2.33 -12.04
N ALA A 83 -0.43 2.69 -10.75
CA ALA A 83 -1.48 2.18 -9.84
C ALA A 83 -2.91 2.62 -10.22
N ASP A 84 -3.07 3.61 -11.08
CA ASP A 84 -4.38 4.03 -11.62
C ASP A 84 -5.01 2.91 -12.49
N GLY A 85 -4.19 2.02 -13.05
CA GLY A 85 -4.64 0.91 -13.87
C GLY A 85 -5.42 -0.18 -13.13
N VAL A 86 -5.42 -0.20 -11.80
CA VAL A 86 -6.11 -1.24 -10.99
C VAL A 86 -7.39 -0.77 -10.31
N VAL A 87 -7.69 0.52 -10.34
CA VAL A 87 -8.83 1.13 -9.65
C VAL A 87 -10.03 1.27 -10.57
N ARG A 88 -11.22 1.35 -9.98
CA ARG A 88 -12.48 1.53 -10.73
C ARG A 88 -12.83 2.99 -10.94
N GLY A 89 -12.45 3.86 -10.01
CA GLY A 89 -12.62 5.31 -10.15
C GLY A 89 -11.61 5.90 -11.12
N GLU A 90 -12.01 6.97 -11.80
CA GLU A 90 -11.08 7.82 -12.56
C GLU A 90 -10.44 8.80 -11.58
N HIS A 91 -9.24 8.47 -11.12
CA HIS A 91 -8.47 9.28 -10.17
C HIS A 91 -7.17 9.77 -10.80
N ASP A 92 -6.79 11.01 -10.52
CA ASP A 92 -5.44 11.49 -10.81
C ASP A 92 -4.51 11.00 -9.68
N PHE A 93 -3.80 9.91 -9.91
CA PHE A 93 -2.81 9.39 -8.96
C PHE A 93 -1.43 9.99 -9.21
N ASP A 94 -0.80 10.44 -8.14
CA ASP A 94 0.59 10.89 -8.11
C ASP A 94 1.29 10.24 -6.90
N PRO A 95 1.51 8.90 -6.95
CA PRO A 95 2.12 8.21 -5.82
C PRO A 95 3.56 8.67 -5.64
N THR A 96 3.93 8.94 -4.39
CA THR A 96 5.32 9.19 -4.02
C THR A 96 5.90 7.94 -3.36
N VAL A 97 7.10 7.56 -3.76
CA VAL A 97 7.87 6.50 -3.09
C VAL A 97 9.08 7.12 -2.40
N ARG A 98 9.37 6.68 -1.18
CA ARG A 98 10.56 7.08 -0.43
C ARG A 98 11.25 5.86 0.14
N LEU A 99 12.56 5.77 -0.07
CA LEU A 99 13.41 4.75 0.53
C LEU A 99 14.08 5.27 1.81
N THR A 100 14.08 4.44 2.85
CA THR A 100 14.92 4.56 4.04
C THR A 100 15.75 3.28 4.19
N GLU A 101 16.64 3.24 5.18
CA GLU A 101 17.39 2.02 5.49
C GLU A 101 16.47 0.83 5.84
N GLU A 102 15.33 1.10 6.47
CA GLU A 102 14.41 0.07 6.98
C GLU A 102 13.24 -0.22 6.04
N ALA A 103 12.82 0.76 5.24
CA ALA A 103 11.53 0.69 4.55
C ALA A 103 11.53 1.39 3.19
N VAL A 104 10.71 0.86 2.28
CA VAL A 104 10.14 1.61 1.16
C VAL A 104 8.74 2.06 1.56
N ILE A 105 8.47 3.37 1.44
CA ILE A 105 7.22 4.00 1.85
C ILE A 105 6.54 4.54 0.59
N VAL A 106 5.34 4.03 0.31
CA VAL A 106 4.47 4.52 -0.77
C VAL A 106 3.38 5.38 -0.15
N GLU A 107 3.23 6.60 -0.65
CA GLU A 107 2.16 7.51 -0.29
C GLU A 107 1.34 7.86 -1.52
N LEU A 108 0.02 7.84 -1.41
CA LEU A 108 -0.88 8.19 -2.50
C LEU A 108 -2.14 8.84 -1.91
N THR A 109 -2.58 9.94 -2.51
CA THR A 109 -3.80 10.64 -2.12
C THR A 109 -4.76 10.69 -3.30
N PHE A 110 -6.04 10.45 -3.04
CA PHE A 110 -7.10 10.62 -4.05
C PHE A 110 -8.43 11.02 -3.41
N THR A 111 -9.39 11.43 -4.25
CA THR A 111 -10.72 11.82 -3.76
C THR A 111 -11.83 11.08 -4.48
N ASP A 112 -12.85 10.65 -3.75
CA ASP A 112 -14.06 10.09 -4.32
C ASP A 112 -15.32 10.66 -3.65
N ILE A 113 -16.41 10.77 -4.42
CA ILE A 113 -17.75 11.08 -3.90
C ILE A 113 -18.47 9.82 -3.40
N ASP A 114 -18.14 8.64 -3.90
CA ASP A 114 -18.69 7.35 -3.51
C ASP A 114 -17.78 6.68 -2.48
N GLU A 115 -18.26 6.60 -1.23
CA GLU A 115 -17.47 6.06 -0.13
C GLU A 115 -17.08 4.59 -0.31
N ARG A 116 -17.91 3.80 -1.00
CA ARG A 116 -17.66 2.37 -1.17
C ARG A 116 -16.63 2.14 -2.26
N ARG A 117 -16.76 2.86 -3.38
CA ARG A 117 -15.76 2.80 -4.45
C ARG A 117 -14.40 3.30 -3.95
N GLY A 118 -14.36 4.38 -3.18
CA GLY A 118 -13.10 4.87 -2.63
C GLY A 118 -12.41 3.85 -1.71
N VAL A 119 -13.16 3.13 -0.87
CA VAL A 119 -12.59 2.06 -0.03
C VAL A 119 -12.11 0.87 -0.87
N ASP A 120 -12.90 0.44 -1.86
CA ASP A 120 -12.53 -0.63 -2.79
C ASP A 120 -11.24 -0.27 -3.57
N ASP A 121 -11.13 0.97 -4.04
CA ASP A 121 -9.97 1.48 -4.77
C ASP A 121 -8.73 1.56 -3.86
N ALA A 122 -8.89 1.99 -2.61
CA ALA A 122 -7.79 1.96 -1.63
C ALA A 122 -7.27 0.54 -1.38
N ALA A 123 -8.17 -0.45 -1.23
CA ALA A 123 -7.78 -1.86 -1.10
C ALA A 123 -7.06 -2.37 -2.36
N ALA A 124 -7.54 -1.99 -3.55
CA ALA A 124 -6.90 -2.36 -4.81
C ALA A 124 -5.47 -1.81 -4.91
N VAL A 125 -5.24 -0.56 -4.52
CA VAL A 125 -3.89 0.04 -4.51
C VAL A 125 -2.98 -0.66 -3.51
N VAL A 126 -3.44 -0.98 -2.29
CA VAL A 126 -2.65 -1.76 -1.31
C VAL A 126 -2.19 -3.10 -1.89
N ASN A 127 -3.12 -3.84 -2.50
CA ASN A 127 -2.81 -5.13 -3.12
C ASN A 127 -1.87 -4.99 -4.33
N TYR A 128 -2.00 -3.91 -5.10
CA TYR A 128 -1.10 -3.63 -6.23
C TYR A 128 0.33 -3.32 -5.77
N VAL A 129 0.49 -2.53 -4.71
CA VAL A 129 1.81 -2.24 -4.11
C VAL A 129 2.44 -3.52 -3.57
N GLU A 130 1.69 -4.39 -2.88
CA GLU A 130 2.18 -5.70 -2.44
C GLU A 130 2.64 -6.56 -3.63
N GLY A 131 1.80 -6.67 -4.65
CA GLY A 131 2.12 -7.43 -5.85
C GLY A 131 3.37 -6.90 -6.56
N THR A 132 3.51 -5.59 -6.65
CA THR A 132 4.67 -4.93 -7.26
C THR A 132 5.95 -5.20 -6.48
N TYR A 133 5.88 -5.18 -5.14
CA TYR A 133 7.01 -5.52 -4.27
C TYR A 133 7.45 -6.98 -4.51
N VAL A 134 6.51 -7.92 -4.49
CA VAL A 134 6.77 -9.35 -4.70
C VAL A 134 7.36 -9.63 -6.09
N GLN A 135 6.85 -8.95 -7.13
CA GLN A 135 7.39 -9.07 -8.49
C GLN A 135 8.80 -8.48 -8.62
N GLY A 136 9.17 -7.54 -7.75
CA GLY A 136 10.50 -6.94 -7.69
C GLY A 136 11.54 -7.79 -6.93
N ILE A 137 11.15 -8.89 -6.28
CA ILE A 137 12.07 -9.73 -5.51
C ILE A 137 13.22 -10.26 -6.38
N ILE A 138 14.45 -10.14 -5.88
CA ILE A 138 15.66 -10.51 -6.59
C ILE A 138 16.09 -11.92 -6.17
N PRO A 139 16.17 -12.89 -7.11
CA PRO A 139 16.64 -14.23 -6.79
C PRO A 139 18.08 -14.25 -6.28
N GLY A 140 18.36 -15.14 -5.31
CA GLY A 140 19.72 -15.38 -4.81
C GLY A 140 20.01 -14.79 -3.43
N TYR A 141 19.07 -14.03 -2.86
CA TYR A 141 19.12 -13.54 -1.47
C TYR A 141 18.27 -14.42 -0.55
N GLU A 142 18.66 -14.48 0.73
CA GLU A 142 17.88 -15.09 1.79
C GLU A 142 16.97 -14.04 2.45
N TYR A 143 15.69 -14.05 2.05
CA TYR A 143 14.69 -13.13 2.58
C TYR A 143 14.18 -13.56 3.95
N THR A 144 13.91 -12.57 4.81
CA THR A 144 13.39 -12.75 6.17
C THR A 144 12.13 -11.91 6.42
N GLY A 145 11.55 -12.06 7.62
CA GLY A 145 10.44 -11.22 8.08
C GLY A 145 9.21 -11.27 7.17
N THR A 146 8.67 -10.08 6.84
CA THR A 146 7.47 -9.97 6.02
C THR A 146 7.71 -10.39 4.57
N ALA A 147 8.87 -10.08 3.99
CA ALA A 147 9.19 -10.45 2.60
C ALA A 147 9.23 -11.97 2.41
N ALA A 148 9.81 -12.70 3.36
CA ALA A 148 9.82 -14.17 3.34
C ALA A 148 8.39 -14.76 3.31
N GLN A 149 7.50 -14.24 4.16
CA GLN A 149 6.10 -14.69 4.22
C GLN A 149 5.36 -14.48 2.90
N LEU A 150 5.62 -13.34 2.23
CA LEU A 150 5.03 -13.03 0.92
C LEU A 150 5.54 -13.98 -0.17
N ILE A 151 6.85 -14.25 -0.19
CA ILE A 151 7.46 -15.18 -1.15
C ILE A 151 6.88 -16.59 -0.99
N ASP A 152 6.72 -17.05 0.25
CA ASP A 152 6.15 -18.38 0.52
C ASP A 152 4.68 -18.46 0.11
N ARG A 153 3.90 -17.39 0.35
CA ARG A 153 2.51 -17.29 -0.13
C ARG A 153 2.42 -17.34 -1.64
N ALA A 154 3.31 -16.64 -2.36
CA ALA A 154 3.32 -16.61 -3.82
C ALA A 154 3.72 -17.96 -4.44
N ARG A 155 4.60 -18.74 -3.78
CA ARG A 155 5.03 -20.08 -4.24
C ARG A 155 3.98 -21.16 -4.01
N GLY A 156 3.08 -20.97 -3.04
CA GLY A 156 2.03 -21.93 -2.70
C GLY A 156 0.79 -21.88 -3.61
N GLN A 157 0.76 -20.98 -4.58
CA GLN A 157 -0.36 -20.71 -5.50
C GLN A 157 -0.17 -21.38 -6.86
#